data_AF-A0A318HNZ9-F1
#
_entry.id   AF-A0A318HNZ9-F1
#
_cell.length_a   1.000
_cell.length_b   1.000
_cell.length_c   1.000
_cell.angle_alpha   90.00
_cell.angle_beta   90.00
_cell.angle_gamma   90.00
#
_symmetry.space_group_name_H-M   'P 1'
#
loop_
_entity.id
_entity.type
_entity.pdbx_description
1 polymer ?
#
loop_
_entity_poly.entity_id
_entity_poly.type
_entity_poly.pdbx_seq_one_letter_code
_entity_poly.pdbx_strand_id
1 'polypeptide(L)'
;MKFLYLIITLFAVVGCKTKVRNECVAKDSIVVTYYRGHYESFDDVSFVDMKQMSDRKMTDETISLDSTLFHKFKSFIKKVSRYRLSADDARFYLKCHRDEITMGIPVYLHASQEQADKSLRYTIYQILWKTKYFNTVKEGSLKYVLLIKEFGIPDDYRYEETSSCSSKMPSKLKKIILVESNK
;
A
#
# COMPACT_ATOMS: atom_id res chain seq x y z
N MET A 1 -46.85 -14.36 -21.76
CA MET A 1 -45.78 -13.36 -21.99
C MET A 1 -45.58 -12.34 -20.86
N LYS A 2 -46.27 -12.41 -19.70
CA LYS A 2 -46.02 -11.48 -18.57
C LYS A 2 -44.92 -11.96 -17.61
N PHE A 3 -44.68 -13.27 -17.53
CA PHE A 3 -43.66 -13.86 -16.65
C PHE A 3 -42.21 -13.66 -17.13
N LEU A 4 -41.98 -13.57 -18.45
CA LEU A 4 -40.63 -13.39 -18.99
C LEU A 4 -40.05 -11.99 -18.67
N TYR A 5 -40.90 -10.96 -18.66
CA TYR A 5 -40.51 -9.59 -18.32
C TYR A 5 -40.09 -9.42 -16.86
N LEU A 6 -40.70 -10.20 -15.94
CA LEU A 6 -40.34 -10.21 -14.52
C LEU A 6 -38.94 -10.81 -14.27
N ILE A 7 -38.55 -11.83 -15.04
CA ILE A 7 -37.22 -12.46 -14.90
C ILE A 7 -36.12 -11.53 -15.44
N ILE A 8 -36.36 -10.86 -16.58
CA ILE A 8 -35.38 -9.93 -17.17
C ILE A 8 -35.19 -8.69 -16.28
N THR A 9 -36.24 -8.17 -15.66
CA THR A 9 -36.12 -7.07 -14.70
C THR A 9 -35.42 -7.50 -13.41
N LEU A 10 -35.63 -8.72 -12.91
CA LEU A 10 -34.88 -9.23 -11.76
C LEU A 10 -33.37 -9.33 -12.05
N PHE A 11 -32.98 -9.80 -13.24
CA PHE A 11 -31.58 -9.86 -13.64
C PHE A 11 -30.97 -8.48 -13.90
N ALA A 12 -31.73 -7.50 -14.38
CA ALA A 12 -31.26 -6.11 -14.53
C ALA A 12 -31.00 -5.44 -13.17
N VAL A 13 -31.84 -5.72 -12.15
CA VAL A 13 -31.71 -5.13 -10.81
C VAL A 13 -30.63 -5.85 -9.98
N VAL A 14 -30.39 -7.15 -10.20
CA VAL A 14 -29.28 -7.89 -9.58
C VAL A 14 -27.96 -7.65 -10.31
N GLY A 15 -27.99 -7.48 -11.64
CA GLY A 15 -26.82 -7.18 -12.48
C GLY A 15 -26.25 -5.77 -12.32
N CYS A 16 -27.03 -4.82 -11.81
CA CYS A 16 -26.54 -3.50 -11.43
C CYS A 16 -25.99 -3.42 -9.99
N LYS A 17 -26.25 -4.41 -9.13
CA LYS A 17 -25.78 -4.40 -7.74
C LYS A 17 -24.40 -5.01 -7.52
N THR A 18 -23.83 -5.71 -8.49
CA THR A 18 -22.46 -6.27 -8.42
C THR A 18 -21.40 -5.41 -9.12
N LYS A 19 -21.75 -4.21 -9.57
CA LYS A 19 -20.82 -3.21 -10.12
C LYS A 19 -20.69 -1.96 -9.23
N VAL A 20 -20.57 -2.16 -7.92
CA VAL A 20 -20.21 -1.07 -6.99
C VAL A 20 -19.09 -1.54 -6.08
N ARG A 21 -17.88 -1.68 -6.64
CA ARG A 21 -16.64 -1.68 -5.85
C ARG A 21 -15.34 -1.54 -6.64
N ASN A 22 -15.39 -1.05 -7.87
CA ASN A 22 -14.30 -0.20 -8.33
C ASN A 22 -14.63 1.19 -7.80
N GLU A 23 -14.28 1.43 -6.52
CA GLU A 23 -14.00 2.81 -6.11
C GLU A 23 -13.08 3.35 -7.20
N CYS A 24 -13.56 4.36 -7.92
CA CYS A 24 -12.72 5.23 -8.69
C CYS A 24 -11.66 5.72 -7.71
N VAL A 25 -10.51 5.04 -7.69
CA VAL A 25 -9.27 5.48 -7.04
C VAL A 25 -9.18 6.95 -7.44
N ALA A 26 -9.45 7.84 -6.48
CA ALA A 26 -9.64 9.26 -6.77
C ALA A 26 -8.50 9.68 -7.69
N LYS A 27 -8.80 10.44 -8.76
CA LYS A 27 -7.86 10.73 -9.86
C LYS A 27 -6.47 11.18 -9.38
N ASP A 28 -6.40 11.72 -8.16
CA ASP A 28 -5.20 12.21 -7.52
C ASP A 28 -4.61 11.38 -6.38
N SER A 29 -5.20 10.25 -6.02
CA SER A 29 -4.77 9.39 -4.91
C SER A 29 -3.40 8.75 -5.11
N ILE A 30 -2.81 8.37 -3.98
CA ILE A 30 -1.51 7.72 -3.90
C ILE A 30 -1.76 6.27 -3.50
N VAL A 31 -1.38 5.32 -4.34
CA VAL A 31 -1.52 3.89 -4.05
C VAL A 31 -0.23 3.41 -3.43
N VAL A 32 -0.35 2.66 -2.32
CA VAL A 32 0.75 1.94 -1.69
C VAL A 32 0.39 0.48 -1.59
N THR A 33 1.26 -0.39 -2.09
CA THR A 33 1.07 -1.83 -1.98
C THR A 33 2.32 -2.45 -1.40
N TYR A 34 2.18 -3.26 -0.36
CA TYR A 34 3.26 -4.02 0.24
C TYR A 34 2.97 -5.51 0.14
N TYR A 35 3.94 -6.25 -0.37
CA TYR A 35 3.95 -7.70 -0.39
C TYR A 35 4.70 -8.23 0.83
N ARG A 36 3.97 -8.84 1.78
CA ARG A 36 4.51 -9.35 3.04
C ARG A 36 5.11 -10.75 2.86
N GLY A 37 6.32 -11.00 3.31
CA GLY A 37 6.90 -12.35 3.27
C GLY A 37 8.42 -12.38 3.33
N HIS A 38 8.96 -13.53 3.75
CA HIS A 38 10.38 -13.85 3.66
C HIS A 38 10.60 -14.49 2.31
N TYR A 39 11.56 -13.97 1.56
CA TYR A 39 12.06 -14.60 0.36
C TYR A 39 13.51 -14.99 0.60
N GLU A 40 13.87 -16.15 0.06
CA GLU A 40 15.24 -16.66 0.13
C GLU A 40 16.16 -15.85 -0.80
N SER A 41 15.60 -15.13 -1.78
CA SER A 41 16.32 -14.23 -2.68
C SER A 41 15.65 -12.85 -2.78
N PHE A 42 16.46 -11.81 -3.00
CA PHE A 42 15.98 -10.45 -3.21
C PHE A 42 15.29 -10.29 -4.59
N ASP A 43 15.41 -11.24 -5.51
CA ASP A 43 14.97 -11.09 -6.91
C ASP A 43 13.58 -11.70 -7.19
N ASP A 44 12.90 -12.22 -6.16
CA ASP A 44 11.68 -13.03 -6.33
C ASP A 44 10.42 -12.22 -6.71
N VAL A 45 10.47 -10.89 -6.67
CA VAL A 45 9.35 -10.02 -7.06
C VAL A 45 9.85 -8.90 -7.98
N SER A 46 9.47 -8.96 -9.25
CA SER A 46 9.80 -7.93 -10.23
C SER A 46 8.85 -6.72 -10.13
N PHE A 47 9.29 -5.57 -10.66
CA PHE A 47 8.43 -4.39 -10.80
C PHE A 47 7.12 -4.71 -11.54
N VAL A 48 7.21 -5.48 -12.62
CA VAL A 48 6.05 -5.82 -13.47
C VAL A 48 5.04 -6.66 -12.68
N ASP A 49 5.52 -7.66 -11.95
CA ASP A 49 4.67 -8.52 -11.13
C ASP A 49 4.01 -7.70 -10.01
N MET A 50 4.78 -6.86 -9.32
CA MET A 50 4.23 -6.04 -8.24
C MET A 50 3.17 -5.07 -8.74
N LYS A 51 3.40 -4.43 -9.90
CA LYS A 51 2.43 -3.56 -10.54
C LYS A 51 1.15 -4.31 -10.90
N GLN A 52 1.26 -5.48 -11.54
CA GLN A 52 0.09 -6.29 -11.90
C GLN A 52 -0.68 -6.77 -10.66
N MET A 53 0.02 -7.21 -9.61
CA MET A 53 -0.59 -7.61 -8.34
C MET A 53 -1.32 -6.43 -7.68
N SER A 54 -0.68 -5.26 -7.64
CA SER A 54 -1.26 -4.03 -7.11
C SER A 54 -2.51 -3.58 -7.88
N ASP A 55 -2.48 -3.67 -9.21
CA ASP A 55 -3.62 -3.28 -10.07
C ASP A 55 -4.83 -4.22 -9.88
N ARG A 56 -4.60 -5.51 -9.61
CA ARG A 56 -5.67 -6.51 -9.36
C ARG A 56 -6.18 -6.52 -7.92
N LYS A 57 -5.36 -6.10 -6.95
CA LYS A 57 -5.71 -6.13 -5.52
C LYS A 57 -6.71 -5.02 -5.19
N MET A 58 -7.78 -5.38 -4.49
CA MET A 58 -8.69 -4.41 -3.88
C MET A 58 -7.99 -3.69 -2.72
N THR A 59 -8.30 -2.40 -2.56
CA THR A 59 -7.83 -1.60 -1.42
C THR A 59 -8.29 -2.22 -0.11
N ASP A 60 -7.35 -2.43 0.82
CA ASP A 60 -7.63 -2.91 2.17
C ASP A 60 -7.95 -1.73 3.11
N GLU A 61 -7.24 -0.60 3.00
CA GLU A 61 -7.45 0.59 3.84
C GLU A 61 -7.27 1.91 3.09
N THR A 62 -7.92 2.96 3.57
CA THR A 62 -7.79 4.34 3.06
C THR A 62 -7.28 5.26 4.16
N ILE A 63 -6.25 6.05 3.87
CA ILE A 63 -5.72 7.08 4.76
C ILE A 63 -6.08 8.44 4.18
N SER A 64 -6.86 9.22 4.91
CA SER A 64 -7.17 10.61 4.57
C SER A 64 -6.08 11.53 5.11
N LEU A 65 -5.44 12.30 4.24
CA LEU A 65 -4.45 13.32 4.60
C LEU A 65 -5.05 14.71 4.38
N ASP A 66 -4.68 15.70 5.19
CA ASP A 66 -5.01 17.08 4.83
C ASP A 66 -4.28 17.47 3.52
N SER A 67 -4.81 18.50 2.84
CA SER A 67 -4.30 18.97 1.55
C SER A 67 -2.79 19.27 1.57
N THR A 68 -2.30 19.95 2.62
CA THR A 68 -0.89 20.31 2.73
C THR A 68 -0.01 19.07 2.81
N LEU A 69 -0.37 18.12 3.67
CA LEU A 69 0.37 16.87 3.85
C LEU A 69 0.29 15.97 2.62
N PHE A 70 -0.87 15.92 1.97
CA PHE A 70 -1.08 15.17 0.74
C PHE A 70 -0.17 15.66 -0.40
N HIS A 71 -0.17 16.97 -0.67
CA HIS A 71 0.70 17.56 -1.69
C HIS A 71 2.19 17.45 -1.35
N LYS A 72 2.54 17.55 -0.06
CA LYS A 72 3.91 17.31 0.40
C LYS A 72 4.35 15.87 0.10
N PHE A 73 3.50 14.89 0.36
CA PHE A 73 3.81 13.49 0.07
C PHE A 73 3.89 13.22 -1.45
N LYS A 74 2.98 13.79 -2.26
CA LYS A 74 3.09 13.72 -3.74
C LYS A 74 4.42 14.27 -4.24
N SER A 75 4.86 15.40 -3.68
CA SER A 75 6.12 16.04 -4.05
C SER A 75 7.33 15.18 -3.67
N PHE A 76 7.27 14.53 -2.51
CA PHE A 76 8.24 13.53 -2.08
C PHE A 76 8.33 12.36 -3.08
N ILE A 77 7.20 11.74 -3.45
CA ILE A 77 7.17 10.63 -4.42
C ILE A 77 7.77 11.06 -5.77
N LYS A 78 7.35 12.22 -6.29
CA LYS A 78 7.87 12.77 -7.56
C LYS A 78 9.38 13.02 -7.52
N LYS A 79 9.93 13.38 -6.36
CA LYS A 79 11.39 13.53 -6.20
C LYS A 79 12.08 12.17 -6.25
N VAL A 80 11.54 11.17 -5.55
CA VAL A 80 12.14 9.83 -5.45
C VAL A 80 11.98 9.02 -6.75
N SER A 81 10.87 9.16 -7.48
CA SER A 81 10.61 8.44 -8.75
C SER A 81 11.64 8.73 -9.83
N ARG A 82 12.28 9.91 -9.78
CA ARG A 82 13.36 10.31 -10.70
C ARG A 82 14.61 9.45 -10.57
N TYR A 83 14.83 8.80 -9.43
CA TYR A 83 16.05 8.04 -9.14
C TYR A 83 15.98 6.57 -9.59
N ARG A 84 14.95 6.14 -10.36
CA ARG A 84 14.76 4.79 -10.91
C ARG A 84 15.15 3.67 -9.93
N LEU A 85 14.29 3.42 -8.96
CA LEU A 85 14.55 2.42 -7.94
C LEU A 85 14.45 0.99 -8.49
N SER A 86 15.23 0.10 -7.86
CA SER A 86 15.60 -1.24 -8.33
C SER A 86 14.47 -2.02 -9.01
N ALA A 87 14.78 -2.61 -10.17
CA ALA A 87 13.90 -3.55 -10.86
C ALA A 87 13.71 -4.85 -10.06
N ASP A 88 14.72 -5.18 -9.25
CA ASP A 88 14.82 -6.39 -8.45
C ASP A 88 14.59 -6.04 -6.97
N ASP A 89 13.84 -6.89 -6.28
CA ASP A 89 13.22 -6.66 -4.97
C ASP A 89 12.14 -5.57 -4.96
N ALA A 90 11.00 -5.82 -5.63
CA ALA A 90 9.92 -4.85 -5.77
C ALA A 90 8.80 -4.98 -4.71
N ARG A 91 9.07 -5.50 -3.51
CA ARG A 91 8.03 -5.86 -2.51
C ARG A 91 7.17 -4.69 -2.03
N PHE A 92 7.65 -3.45 -2.15
CA PHE A 92 6.93 -2.25 -1.77
C PHE A 92 6.76 -1.36 -2.99
N TYR A 93 5.50 -1.10 -3.36
CA TYR A 93 5.13 -0.33 -4.55
C TYR A 93 4.39 0.94 -4.16
N LEU A 94 4.80 2.06 -4.75
CA LEU A 94 4.16 3.37 -4.62
C LEU A 94 3.80 3.89 -6.01
N LYS A 95 2.56 4.38 -6.16
CA LYS A 95 2.08 4.99 -7.39
C LYS A 95 1.35 6.28 -7.10
N CYS A 96 1.77 7.34 -7.75
CA CYS A 96 1.11 8.64 -7.77
C CYS A 96 1.00 9.11 -9.23
N HIS A 97 -0.18 8.98 -9.82
CA HIS A 97 -0.41 9.27 -11.24
C HIS A 97 0.52 8.45 -12.17
N ARG A 98 1.55 9.09 -12.75
CA ARG A 98 2.57 8.46 -13.63
C ARG A 98 3.85 8.13 -12.89
N ASP A 99 4.03 8.66 -11.69
CA ASP A 99 5.20 8.40 -10.86
C ASP A 99 4.99 7.04 -10.17
N GLU A 100 5.83 6.07 -10.54
CA GLU A 100 5.81 4.71 -10.01
C GLU A 100 7.17 4.38 -9.39
N ILE A 101 7.16 3.73 -8.25
CA ILE A 101 8.35 3.35 -7.50
C ILE A 101 8.16 1.96 -6.94
N THR A 102 9.18 1.11 -7.07
CA THR A 102 9.31 -0.12 -6.30
C THR A 102 10.55 -0.08 -5.42
N MET A 103 10.48 -0.74 -4.28
CA MET A 103 11.61 -0.94 -3.38
C MET A 103 11.38 -2.20 -2.54
N GLY A 104 12.45 -2.86 -2.13
CA GLY A 104 12.34 -4.16 -1.48
C GLY A 104 12.00 -4.09 -0.02
N ILE A 105 12.90 -3.43 0.70
CA ILE A 105 12.59 -2.81 1.98
C ILE A 105 12.20 -1.36 1.66
N PRO A 106 11.33 -0.72 2.44
CA PRO A 106 11.02 0.70 2.29
C PRO A 106 12.23 1.61 2.64
N VAL A 107 13.43 1.31 2.12
CA VAL A 107 14.73 1.93 2.41
C VAL A 107 14.67 3.42 2.11
N TYR A 108 14.01 3.85 1.04
CA TYR A 108 13.89 5.28 0.75
C TYR A 108 12.95 5.99 1.70
N LEU A 109 11.88 5.31 2.16
CA LEU A 109 11.06 5.84 3.23
C LEU A 109 11.83 5.92 4.53
N HIS A 110 12.78 5.00 4.79
CA HIS A 110 13.68 5.03 5.95
C HIS A 110 14.77 6.11 5.85
N ALA A 111 15.50 6.17 4.74
CA ALA A 111 16.56 7.15 4.48
C ALA A 111 16.05 8.59 4.47
N SER A 112 14.79 8.78 4.08
CA SER A 112 14.18 10.12 4.04
C SER A 112 13.63 10.58 5.39
N GLN A 113 13.59 9.72 6.42
CA GLN A 113 13.02 10.10 7.73
C GLN A 113 13.82 11.20 8.41
N GLU A 114 15.16 11.11 8.36
CA GLU A 114 16.05 12.05 9.04
C GLU A 114 15.93 13.48 8.49
N GLN A 115 15.58 13.63 7.22
CA GLN A 115 15.39 14.92 6.55
C GLN A 115 13.92 15.34 6.44
N ALA A 116 12.98 14.43 6.75
CA ALA A 116 11.56 14.71 6.75
C ALA A 116 11.18 15.50 8.00
N ASP A 117 10.16 16.36 7.89
CA ASP A 117 9.55 16.94 9.09
C ASP A 117 8.66 15.92 9.80
N LYS A 118 8.22 16.26 11.02
CA LYS A 118 7.44 15.36 11.88
C LYS A 118 6.16 14.87 11.19
N SER A 119 5.45 15.73 10.47
CA SER A 119 4.22 15.37 9.76
C SER A 119 4.47 14.35 8.65
N LEU A 120 5.52 14.55 7.84
CA LEU A 120 5.90 13.59 6.81
C LEU A 120 6.37 12.26 7.41
N ARG A 121 7.15 12.28 8.51
CA ARG A 121 7.52 11.05 9.24
C ARG A 121 6.30 10.32 9.77
N TYR A 122 5.31 11.03 10.29
CA TYR A 122 4.06 10.42 10.75
C TYR A 122 3.26 9.79 9.60
N THR A 123 3.21 10.42 8.41
CA THR A 123 2.61 9.81 7.22
C THR A 123 3.33 8.52 6.84
N ILE A 124 4.67 8.50 6.86
CA ILE A 124 5.46 7.30 6.59
C ILE A 124 5.15 6.22 7.64
N TYR A 125 5.10 6.58 8.92
CA TYR A 125 4.70 5.66 10.00
C TYR A 125 3.33 5.05 9.74
N GLN A 126 2.32 5.86 9.40
CA GLN A 126 0.98 5.38 9.09
C GLN A 126 0.98 4.43 7.90
N ILE A 127 1.73 4.75 6.84
CA ILE A 127 1.86 3.87 5.67
C ILE A 127 2.45 2.50 6.09
N LEU A 128 3.57 2.49 6.81
CA LEU A 128 4.24 1.25 7.24
C LEU A 128 3.38 0.45 8.21
N TRP A 129 2.66 1.11 9.11
CA TRP A 129 1.72 0.47 10.01
C TRP A 129 0.56 -0.19 9.24
N LYS A 130 -0.11 0.58 8.37
CA LYS A 130 -1.33 0.16 7.68
C LYS A 130 -1.08 -0.89 6.60
N THR A 131 0.12 -0.88 6.02
CA THR A 131 0.58 -1.96 5.15
C THR A 131 1.04 -3.22 5.92
N LYS A 132 1.02 -3.20 7.25
CA LYS A 132 1.52 -4.26 8.14
C LYS A 132 3.01 -4.56 7.93
N TYR A 133 3.80 -3.56 7.53
CA TYR A 133 5.25 -3.69 7.41
C TYR A 133 5.89 -4.02 8.76
N PHE A 134 5.50 -3.31 9.82
CA PHE A 134 6.06 -3.54 11.16
C PHE A 134 5.85 -4.97 11.65
N ASN A 135 4.74 -5.62 11.29
CA ASN A 135 4.45 -7.02 11.62
C ASN A 135 5.48 -8.02 11.06
N THR A 136 6.29 -7.62 10.08
CA THR A 136 7.38 -8.45 9.53
C THR A 136 8.71 -8.27 10.30
N VAL A 137 8.79 -7.29 11.20
CA VAL A 137 9.96 -6.99 12.03
C VAL A 137 9.77 -7.63 13.40
N LYS A 138 10.76 -8.40 13.85
CA LYS A 138 10.75 -9.02 15.19
C LYS A 138 10.67 -7.94 16.27
N GLU A 139 9.92 -8.20 17.33
CA GLU A 139 9.65 -7.24 18.40
C GLU A 139 10.94 -6.68 19.02
N GLY A 140 11.91 -7.55 19.31
CA GLY A 140 13.23 -7.14 19.82
C GLY A 140 14.03 -6.22 18.89
N SER A 141 13.69 -6.18 17.60
CA SER A 141 14.28 -5.31 16.58
C SER A 141 13.51 -4.00 16.38
N LEU A 142 12.22 -3.95 16.73
CA LEU A 142 11.39 -2.73 16.58
C LEU A 142 11.97 -1.54 17.36
N LYS A 143 12.61 -1.80 18.50
CA LYS A 143 13.26 -0.75 19.32
C LYS A 143 14.36 0.02 18.58
N TYR A 144 14.86 -0.47 17.45
CA TYR A 144 15.86 0.21 16.63
C TYR A 144 15.25 1.02 15.49
N VAL A 145 13.94 0.87 15.21
CA VAL A 145 13.26 1.60 14.14
C VAL A 145 12.93 3.01 14.62
N LEU A 146 13.42 4.03 13.90
CA LEU A 146 13.26 5.44 14.28
C LEU A 146 11.80 5.86 14.45
N LEU A 147 10.92 5.48 13.52
CA LEU A 147 9.49 5.79 13.63
C LEU A 147 8.81 5.13 14.83
N ILE A 148 9.26 3.94 15.24
CA ILE A 148 8.74 3.27 16.44
C ILE A 148 9.20 4.00 17.70
N LYS A 149 10.46 4.49 17.72
CA LYS A 149 10.94 5.33 18.83
C LYS A 149 10.15 6.63 18.95
N GLU A 150 9.74 7.23 17.82
CA GLU A 150 9.04 8.52 17.80
C GLU A 150 7.52 8.40 18.04
N PHE A 151 6.86 7.39 17.47
CA PHE A 151 5.39 7.27 17.46
C PHE A 151 4.86 6.06 18.23
N GLY A 152 5.73 5.20 18.75
CA GLY A 152 5.35 3.98 19.47
C GLY A 152 5.18 2.76 18.56
N ILE A 153 5.06 1.59 19.19
CA ILE A 153 4.66 0.35 18.51
C ILE A 153 3.14 0.45 18.26
N PRO A 154 2.66 0.13 17.05
CA PRO A 154 1.23 0.14 16.80
C PRO A 154 0.47 -0.83 17.71
N ASP A 155 -0.70 -0.42 18.20
CA ASP A 155 -1.48 -1.21 19.17
C ASP A 155 -1.94 -2.57 18.64
N ASP A 156 -2.07 -2.70 17.32
CA ASP A 156 -2.46 -3.94 16.65
C ASP A 156 -1.25 -4.73 16.09
N TYR A 157 -0.04 -4.40 16.56
CA TYR A 157 1.17 -5.13 16.23
C TYR A 157 1.07 -6.57 16.71
N ARG A 158 1.32 -7.50 15.78
CA ARG A 158 1.49 -8.92 16.04
C ARG A 158 2.56 -9.41 15.08
N TYR A 159 3.67 -9.93 15.61
CA TYR A 159 4.72 -10.48 14.75
C TYR A 159 4.13 -11.61 13.90
N GLU A 160 4.18 -11.43 12.58
CA GLU A 160 3.78 -12.45 11.63
C GLU A 160 5.07 -13.13 11.17
N GLU A 161 5.33 -14.32 11.72
CA GLU A 161 6.46 -15.12 11.25
C GLU A 161 6.23 -15.42 9.78
N THR A 162 7.10 -14.84 8.96
CA THR A 162 7.06 -14.97 7.53
C THR A 162 7.54 -16.37 7.16
N SER A 163 6.66 -17.36 7.25
CA SER A 163 6.95 -18.73 6.84
C SER A 163 7.38 -18.79 5.37
N SER A 164 8.37 -19.64 5.09
CA SER A 164 8.82 -19.94 3.74
C SER A 164 7.65 -20.43 2.88
N CYS A 165 7.39 -19.68 1.80
CA CYS A 165 6.70 -20.03 0.56
C CYS A 165 5.60 -21.12 0.52
N SER A 166 4.74 -21.30 1.53
CA SER A 166 3.62 -22.28 1.45
C SER A 166 2.21 -21.68 1.50
N SER A 167 2.05 -20.40 1.87
CA SER A 167 0.74 -19.73 1.88
C SER A 167 0.47 -18.96 0.58
N LYS A 168 -0.73 -19.18 0.00
CA LYS A 168 -1.21 -18.62 -1.27
C LYS A 168 -0.92 -17.10 -1.39
N MET A 169 -0.25 -16.69 -2.48
CA MET A 169 0.14 -15.31 -2.85
C MET A 169 -0.85 -14.17 -2.50
N PRO A 170 -2.18 -14.30 -2.57
CA PRO A 170 -3.09 -13.16 -2.36
C PRO A 170 -3.21 -12.66 -0.91
N SER A 171 -2.96 -13.50 0.10
CA SER A 171 -3.12 -13.09 1.52
C SER A 171 -1.97 -12.22 2.03
N LYS A 172 -0.85 -12.24 1.30
CA LYS A 172 0.40 -11.54 1.66
C LYS A 172 0.42 -10.09 1.19
N LEU A 173 -0.39 -9.72 0.20
CA LEU A 173 -0.51 -8.36 -0.32
C LEU A 173 -1.41 -7.49 0.57
N LYS A 174 -0.88 -6.32 0.97
CA LYS A 174 -1.62 -5.24 1.60
C LYS A 174 -1.58 -4.02 0.71
N LYS A 175 -2.76 -3.53 0.29
CA LYS A 175 -2.91 -2.33 -0.52
C LYS A 175 -3.65 -1.28 0.27
N ILE A 176 -3.08 -0.09 0.35
CA ILE A 176 -3.73 1.08 0.91
C ILE A 176 -3.77 2.21 -0.13
N ILE A 177 -4.71 3.12 0.02
CA ILE A 177 -4.74 4.36 -0.75
C ILE A 177 -4.67 5.55 0.19
N LEU A 178 -3.89 6.57 -0.18
CA LEU A 178 -3.94 7.87 0.45
C LEU A 178 -4.78 8.79 -0.41
N VAL A 179 -5.72 9.47 0.23
CA VAL A 179 -6.62 10.44 -0.41
C VAL A 179 -6.48 11.79 0.28
N GLU A 180 -6.68 12.85 -0.49
CA GLU A 180 -6.83 14.18 0.07
C GLU A 180 -8.17 14.28 0.80
N SER A 181 -8.15 14.83 2.01
CA SER A 181 -9.34 15.10 2.80
C SER A 181 -10.06 16.30 2.19
N ASN A 182 -11.28 16.08 1.70
CA ASN A 182 -12.17 17.19 1.37
C ASN A 182 -12.55 17.86 2.69
N LYS A 183 -12.08 19.08 2.91
CA LYS A 183 -12.61 19.94 3.98
C LYS A 183 -14.04 20.36 3.65
#